data_AF-A0A1B7WB86-F1
#
_entry.id   AF-A0A1B7WB86-F1
#
_cell.length_a   1.000
_cell.length_b   1.000
_cell.length_c   1.000
_cell.angle_alpha   90.00
_cell.angle_beta   90.00
_cell.angle_gamma   90.00
#
_symmetry.space_group_name_H-M   'P 1'
#
loop_
_entity.id
_entity.type
_entity.pdbx_description
1 polymer ?
#
loop_
_entity_poly.entity_id
_entity_poly.type
_entity_poly.pdbx_seq_one_letter_code
_entity_poly.pdbx_strand_id
1 'polypeptide(L)'
;CPLPISGMDSSDGLADAILQICRASNVGAVIESSKIPLPSAFEGWLTPEKSLKYALYGGEDFELVLCLPPEPALALVQKLGTGAAIIGTITPGSKVILHYEKAEIPDQVLSLSQGFQHFGQ
;
A
#
# COMPACT_ATOMS: atom_id res chain seq x y z
N CYS A 1 -27.77 1.87 2.49
CA CYS A 1 -26.74 1.85 1.43
C CYS A 1 -25.86 0.63 1.61
N PRO A 2 -25.49 -0.09 0.53
CA PRO A 2 -24.42 -1.07 0.62
C PRO A 2 -23.12 -0.38 1.02
N LEU A 3 -22.28 -1.10 1.77
CA LEU A 3 -20.93 -0.66 2.15
C LEU A 3 -20.06 -0.60 0.88
N PRO A 4 -19.55 0.57 0.46
CA PRO A 4 -18.61 0.62 -0.66
C PRO A 4 -17.29 -0.01 -0.22
N ILE A 5 -16.81 -0.98 -0.99
CA ILE A 5 -15.53 -1.66 -0.76
C ILE A 5 -14.87 -1.96 -2.11
N SER A 6 -13.56 -1.78 -2.17
CA SER A 6 -12.72 -2.32 -3.25
C SER A 6 -11.54 -3.06 -2.62
N GLY A 7 -10.94 -3.96 -3.39
CA GLY A 7 -9.76 -4.66 -2.93
C GLY A 7 -9.10 -5.51 -4.01
N MET A 8 -7.86 -5.89 -3.73
CA MET A 8 -6.98 -6.69 -4.57
C MET A 8 -5.96 -7.40 -3.67
N ASP A 9 -5.39 -8.51 -4.10
CA ASP A 9 -4.26 -9.15 -3.43
C ASP A 9 -2.92 -8.53 -3.84
N SER A 10 -1.91 -8.61 -2.98
CA SER A 10 -0.58 -8.03 -3.21
C SER A 10 0.38 -8.97 -3.96
N SER A 11 -0.12 -9.81 -4.87
CA SER A 11 0.69 -10.80 -5.61
C SER A 11 1.86 -10.18 -6.38
N ASP A 12 1.64 -9.06 -7.07
CA ASP A 12 2.70 -8.32 -7.79
C ASP A 12 3.29 -7.15 -6.95
N GLY A 13 2.95 -7.09 -5.66
CA GLY A 13 3.40 -6.09 -4.70
C GLY A 13 2.32 -5.11 -4.24
N LEU A 14 2.49 -4.53 -3.06
CA LEU A 14 1.54 -3.58 -2.47
C LEU A 14 1.31 -2.35 -3.36
N ALA A 15 2.37 -1.82 -3.98
CA ALA A 15 2.27 -0.66 -4.84
C ALA A 15 1.44 -0.97 -6.10
N ASP A 16 1.61 -2.15 -6.70
CA ASP A 16 0.80 -2.57 -7.85
C ASP A 16 -0.68 -2.64 -7.45
N ALA A 17 -1.02 -3.39 -6.39
CA ALA A 17 -2.40 -3.54 -5.94
C ALA A 17 -3.10 -2.18 -5.72
N ILE A 18 -2.44 -1.23 -5.05
CA ILE A 18 -2.97 0.13 -4.83
C ILE A 18 -3.14 0.88 -6.15
N LEU A 19 -2.12 0.84 -7.02
CA LEU A 19 -2.16 1.51 -8.33
C LEU A 19 -3.29 0.98 -9.21
N GLN A 20 -3.53 -0.34 -9.23
CA GLN A 20 -4.61 -0.96 -9.98
C GLN A 20 -5.99 -0.57 -9.42
N ILE A 21 -6.17 -0.60 -8.10
CA ILE A 21 -7.42 -0.15 -7.44
C ILE A 21 -7.71 1.32 -7.81
N CYS A 22 -6.71 2.20 -7.67
CA CYS A 22 -6.82 3.62 -7.98
C CYS A 22 -7.13 3.86 -9.46
N ARG A 23 -6.44 3.16 -10.37
CA ARG A 23 -6.66 3.25 -11.81
C ARG A 23 -8.06 2.81 -12.21
N ALA A 24 -8.52 1.66 -11.72
CA ALA A 24 -9.85 1.14 -12.02
C ALA A 24 -10.97 2.04 -11.48
N SER A 25 -10.70 2.73 -10.37
CA SER A 25 -11.67 3.61 -9.69
C SER A 25 -11.57 5.09 -10.10
N ASN A 26 -10.57 5.47 -10.93
CA ASN A 26 -10.26 6.85 -11.32
C ASN A 26 -10.04 7.80 -10.12
N VAL A 27 -9.25 7.34 -9.14
CA VAL A 27 -8.89 8.07 -7.92
C VAL A 27 -7.37 8.01 -7.67
N GLY A 28 -6.88 8.82 -6.73
CA GLY A 28 -5.53 8.76 -6.20
C GLY A 28 -5.49 8.15 -4.80
N ALA A 29 -4.31 8.13 -4.20
CA ALA A 29 -4.13 7.75 -2.81
C ALA A 29 -2.90 8.42 -2.19
N VAL A 30 -2.92 8.57 -0.87
CA VAL A 30 -1.75 8.92 -0.06
C VAL A 30 -1.52 7.79 0.93
N ILE A 31 -0.33 7.18 0.84
CA ILE A 31 0.10 6.04 1.63
C ILE A 31 1.20 6.51 2.59
N GLU A 32 1.01 6.21 3.86
CA GLU A 32 1.91 6.57 4.95
C GLU A 32 3.00 5.52 5.09
N SER A 33 4.23 5.85 4.69
CA SER A 33 5.36 4.90 4.72
C SER A 33 5.59 4.28 6.11
N SER A 34 5.39 5.05 7.18
CA SER A 34 5.57 4.60 8.56
C SER A 34 4.47 3.67 9.07
N LYS A 35 3.34 3.56 8.36
CA LYS A 35 2.21 2.70 8.74
C LYS A 35 2.21 1.35 8.02
N ILE A 36 3.06 1.17 7.01
CA ILE A 36 3.16 -0.10 6.29
C ILE A 36 3.75 -1.14 7.26
N PRO A 37 3.03 -2.23 7.56
CA PRO A 37 3.55 -3.29 8.40
C PRO A 37 4.72 -3.97 7.70
N LEU A 38 5.85 -4.07 8.38
CA LEU A 38 7.04 -4.74 7.87
C LEU A 38 7.28 -6.03 8.67
N PRO A 39 7.65 -7.15 8.02
CA PRO A 39 8.02 -8.36 8.70
C PRO A 39 9.20 -8.14 9.66
N SER A 40 9.10 -8.65 10.89
CA SER A 40 10.21 -8.60 11.86
C SER A 40 11.46 -9.33 11.37
N ALA A 41 11.30 -10.29 10.43
CA ALA A 41 12.41 -10.97 9.78
C ALA A 41 13.36 -10.03 9.01
N PHE A 42 12.91 -8.82 8.65
CA PHE A 42 13.77 -7.82 8.02
C PHE A 42 14.71 -7.12 9.00
N GLU A 43 14.41 -7.15 10.30
CA GLU A 43 15.22 -6.51 11.33
C GLU A 43 16.64 -7.09 11.35
N GLY A 44 17.65 -6.21 11.28
CA GLY A 44 19.07 -6.59 11.29
C GLY A 44 19.61 -7.09 9.94
N TRP A 45 18.75 -7.41 8.97
CA TRP A 45 19.16 -7.86 7.63
C TRP A 45 19.08 -6.76 6.57
N LEU A 46 18.11 -5.86 6.70
CA LEU A 46 17.81 -4.84 5.71
C LEU A 46 17.82 -3.43 6.32
N THR A 47 18.19 -2.45 5.51
CA THR A 47 17.97 -1.05 5.85
C THR A 47 16.47 -0.73 5.76
N PRO A 48 15.95 0.24 6.53
CA PRO A 48 14.54 0.63 6.46
C PRO A 48 14.05 0.92 5.04
N GLU A 49 14.90 1.58 4.24
CA GLU A 49 14.64 1.89 2.83
C GLU A 49 14.46 0.63 1.97
N LYS A 50 15.32 -0.39 2.17
CA LYS A 50 15.21 -1.66 1.44
C LYS A 50 13.99 -2.46 1.88
N SER A 51 13.71 -2.49 3.18
CA SER A 51 12.51 -3.13 3.73
C SER A 51 11.23 -2.55 3.12
N LEU A 52 11.14 -1.22 3.08
CA LEU A 52 10.00 -0.53 2.47
C LEU A 52 9.91 -0.80 0.96
N LYS A 53 11.05 -0.80 0.26
CA LYS A 53 11.08 -1.12 -1.18
C LYS A 53 10.55 -2.54 -1.45
N TYR A 54 10.93 -3.53 -0.64
CA TYR A 54 10.40 -4.88 -0.79
C TYR A 54 8.91 -4.98 -0.45
N ALA A 55 8.45 -4.31 0.60
CA ALA A 55 7.01 -4.28 0.88
C ALA A 55 6.20 -3.66 -0.27
N LEU A 56 6.74 -2.65 -0.96
CA LEU A 56 6.06 -1.98 -2.07
C LEU A 56 6.11 -2.77 -3.39
N TYR A 57 7.26 -3.35 -3.73
CA TYR A 57 7.53 -3.87 -5.08
C TYR A 57 8.07 -5.31 -5.11
N GLY A 58 8.16 -6.00 -3.96
CA GLY A 58 8.64 -7.37 -3.87
C GLY A 58 7.63 -8.37 -4.43
N GLY A 59 6.37 -8.25 -4.02
CA GLY A 59 5.31 -9.19 -4.40
C GLY A 59 5.39 -10.51 -3.65
N GLU A 60 4.57 -11.47 -4.08
CA GLU A 60 4.45 -12.84 -3.54
C GLU A 60 4.01 -12.91 -2.06
N ASP A 61 3.56 -11.79 -1.48
CA ASP A 61 3.03 -11.76 -0.11
C ASP A 61 1.59 -12.31 -0.02
N PHE A 62 0.81 -12.20 -1.10
CA PHE A 62 -0.61 -12.61 -1.20
C PHE A 62 -1.52 -12.05 -0.09
N GLU A 63 -1.18 -10.88 0.46
CA GLU A 63 -1.98 -10.17 1.46
C GLU A 63 -3.12 -9.39 0.81
N LEU A 64 -4.18 -9.10 1.57
CA LEU A 64 -5.31 -8.32 1.08
C LEU A 64 -5.09 -6.82 1.22
N VAL A 65 -5.21 -6.10 0.10
CA VAL A 65 -5.24 -4.63 0.05
C VAL A 65 -6.68 -4.19 -0.15
N LEU A 66 -7.26 -3.54 0.86
CA LEU A 66 -8.67 -3.14 0.86
C LEU A 66 -8.83 -1.61 0.99
N CYS A 67 -9.87 -1.07 0.36
CA CYS A 67 -10.33 0.30 0.58
C CYS A 67 -11.75 0.27 1.12
N LEU A 68 -11.95 0.86 2.31
CA LEU A 68 -13.24 0.96 2.98
C LEU A 68 -13.44 2.38 3.52
N PRO A 69 -14.69 2.79 3.80
CA PRO A 69 -14.96 3.94 4.63
C PRO A 69 -14.28 3.83 6.01
N PRO A 70 -13.93 4.97 6.66
CA PRO A 70 -13.13 4.98 7.88
C PRO A 70 -13.70 4.11 9.03
N GLU A 71 -14.99 4.20 9.31
CA GLU A 71 -15.65 3.46 10.40
C GLU A 71 -15.50 1.91 10.23
N PRO A 72 -15.95 1.31 9.10
CA PRO A 72 -15.70 -0.10 8.80
C PRO A 72 -14.22 -0.51 8.81
N ALA A 73 -13.32 0.34 8.29
CA ALA A 73 -11.89 0.06 8.28
C ALA A 73 -11.32 -0.03 9.71
N LEU A 74 -11.69 0.92 10.57
CA LEU A 74 -11.29 0.93 11.99
C LEU A 74 -11.83 -0.30 12.73
N ALA A 75 -13.09 -0.65 12.53
CA ALA A 75 -13.69 -1.83 13.13
C ALA A 75 -12.99 -3.13 12.67
N LEU A 76 -12.61 -3.22 11.39
CA LEU A 76 -11.89 -4.37 10.85
C LEU A 76 -10.49 -4.49 11.46
N VAL A 77 -9.73 -3.40 11.52
CA VAL A 77 -8.38 -3.39 12.14
C VAL A 77 -8.45 -3.74 13.62
N GLN A 78 -9.41 -3.18 14.37
CA GLN A 78 -9.61 -3.54 15.77
C GLN A 78 -9.89 -5.03 15.96
N LYS A 79 -10.65 -5.64 15.04
CA LYS A 79 -10.96 -7.07 15.08
C LYS A 79 -9.77 -7.96 14.73
N LEU A 80 -8.95 -7.56 13.78
CA LEU A 80 -7.80 -8.34 13.30
C LEU A 80 -6.51 -8.08 14.09
N GLY A 81 -6.45 -7.00 14.88
CA GLY A 81 -5.27 -6.66 15.68
C GLY A 81 -4.05 -6.39 14.81
N THR A 82 -2.94 -7.08 15.12
CA THR A 82 -1.65 -6.91 14.41
C THR A 82 -1.65 -7.50 12.99
N GLY A 83 -2.71 -8.19 12.57
CA GLY A 83 -2.85 -8.76 11.22
C GLY A 83 -3.37 -7.76 10.18
N ALA A 84 -3.68 -6.52 10.55
CA ALA A 84 -4.15 -5.50 9.62
C ALA A 84 -3.73 -4.10 10.05
N ALA A 85 -3.55 -3.21 9.07
CA ALA A 85 -3.21 -1.82 9.31
C ALA A 85 -3.91 -0.90 8.30
N ILE A 86 -4.33 0.28 8.75
CA ILE A 86 -4.72 1.36 7.86
C ILE A 86 -3.44 2.10 7.46
N ILE A 87 -3.03 1.92 6.21
CA ILE A 87 -1.76 2.45 5.70
C ILE A 87 -1.92 3.76 4.93
N GLY A 88 -3.14 4.25 4.70
CA GLY A 88 -3.34 5.42 3.85
C GLY A 88 -4.79 5.80 3.63
N THR A 89 -5.00 6.72 2.68
CA THR A 89 -6.32 7.25 2.31
C THR A 89 -6.46 7.42 0.81
N ILE A 90 -7.67 7.22 0.29
CA ILE A 90 -8.02 7.53 -1.09
C ILE A 90 -8.24 9.04 -1.25
N THR A 91 -7.76 9.60 -2.35
CA THR A 91 -7.84 11.04 -2.65
C THR A 91 -8.41 11.30 -4.03
N PRO A 92 -8.99 12.49 -4.29
CA PRO A 92 -9.29 12.92 -5.64
C PRO A 92 -8.03 13.03 -6.50
N GLY A 93 -8.14 12.73 -7.79
CA GLY A 93 -7.01 12.76 -8.74
C GLY A 93 -6.63 11.36 -9.21
N SER A 94 -5.42 11.19 -9.71
CA SER A 94 -4.94 9.91 -10.28
C SER A 94 -3.55 9.49 -9.79
N LYS A 95 -2.95 10.27 -8.88
CA LYS A 95 -1.62 10.00 -8.34
C LYS A 95 -1.72 9.18 -7.07
N VAL A 96 -0.85 8.18 -6.96
CA VAL A 96 -0.60 7.46 -5.71
C VAL A 96 0.72 7.98 -5.15
N ILE A 97 0.65 8.54 -3.95
CA ILE A 97 1.78 9.19 -3.28
C ILE A 97 2.16 8.36 -2.06
N LEU A 98 3.45 8.08 -1.91
CA LEU A 98 4.05 7.58 -0.69
C LEU A 98 4.58 8.78 0.10
N HIS A 99 3.97 9.02 1.25
CA HIS A 99 4.32 10.10 2.18
C HIS A 99 5.32 9.60 3.22
N TYR A 100 6.30 10.44 3.52
CA TYR A 100 7.29 10.22 4.57
C TYR A 100 7.06 11.20 5.71
N GLU A 101 6.97 10.70 6.94
CA GLU A 101 6.73 11.53 8.13
C GLU A 101 7.84 12.58 8.35
N LYS A 102 9.07 12.25 7.97
CA LYS A 102 10.20 13.17 8.04
C LYS A 102 10.16 14.14 6.87
N ALA A 103 9.91 15.42 7.16
CA ALA A 103 9.84 16.50 6.17
C ALA A 103 11.09 16.67 5.27
N GLU A 104 12.22 16.08 5.66
CA GLU A 104 13.47 16.07 4.88
C GLU A 104 13.42 15.09 3.70
N ILE A 105 12.55 14.07 3.75
CA ILE A 105 12.39 13.09 2.68
C ILE A 105 11.19 13.52 1.84
N PRO A 106 11.39 13.80 0.53
CA PRO A 106 10.30 14.22 -0.33
C PRO A 106 9.33 13.06 -0.59
N ASP A 107 8.06 13.40 -0.72
CA ASP A 107 7.02 12.49 -1.17
C ASP A 107 7.39 11.85 -2.52
N GLN A 108 7.11 10.55 -2.63
CA GLN A 108 7.38 9.78 -3.84
C GLN A 108 6.07 9.44 -4.56
N VAL A 109 6.02 9.67 -5.87
CA VAL A 109 4.92 9.15 -6.70
C VAL A 109 5.21 7.69 -7.00
N LEU A 110 4.29 6.79 -6.63
CA LEU A 110 4.38 5.37 -6.92
C LEU A 110 4.05 5.12 -8.41
N SER A 111 4.70 4.12 -8.99
CA SER A 111 4.58 3.79 -10.41
C SER A 111 4.75 2.29 -10.64
N LEU A 112 4.00 1.77 -11.61
CA LEU A 112 4.12 0.38 -12.08
C LEU A 112 5.47 0.08 -12.75
N SER A 113 6.25 1.11 -13.11
CA SER A 113 7.57 0.93 -13.73
C SER A 113 8.61 0.30 -12.80
N GLN A 114 8.34 0.22 -11.50
CA GLN A 114 9.21 -0.42 -10.51
C GLN A 114 8.71 -1.81 -10.09
N GLY A 115 7.51 -2.21 -10.51
CA GLY A 115 6.89 -3.50 -10.17
C GLY A 115 7.25 -4.61 -11.15
N PHE A 116 6.76 -5.82 -10.86
CA PHE A 116 6.98 -6.98 -11.71
C PHE A 116 6.28 -6.85 -13.07
N GLN A 117 6.96 -7.26 -14.14
CA GLN A 117 6.39 -7.36 -15.48
C GLN A 117 6.90 -8.61 -16.18
N HIS A 118 5.98 -9.51 -16.54
CA HIS A 118 6.29 -10.77 -17.23
C HIS A 118 7.13 -10.59 -18.50
N PHE A 119 6.94 -9.49 -19.21
CA PHE A 119 7.61 -9.18 -20.49
C PHE A 119 8.14 -7.74 -20.53
N GLY A 120 8.62 -7.23 -19.39
CA GLY A 120 9.19 -5.88 -19.34
C GLY A 120 10.31 -5.70 -20.38
N GLN A 121 10.24 -4.62 -21.17
CA GLN A 121 11.32 -4.18 -22.06
C GLN A 121 12.30 -3.29 -21.31
#